data_AF-A0A5D0V8S9-F1
#
_entry.id   AF-A0A5D0V8S9-F1
#
_cell.length_a   1.000
_cell.length_b   1.000
_cell.length_c   1.000
_cell.angle_alpha   90.00
_cell.angle_beta   90.00
_cell.angle_gamma   90.00
#
_symmetry.space_group_name_H-M   'P 1'
#
loop_
_entity.id
_entity.type
_entity.pdbx_description
1 polymer ?
#
loop_
_entity_poly.entity_id
_entity_poly.type
_entity_poly.pdbx_seq_one_letter_code
_entity_poly.pdbx_strand_id
1 'polypeptide(L)'
;DRDAEVVDIISTMYTRVPLMNEFGEYPHPKPRIICEYAHAMGNGPGGLTEYQNDFYKHDCIQGHYVWEWCDHGIQAQDDHGNVWYKFGGDYGDYPNNYNFCLDGLIYSDQTPGPGLKEYKQVIAPVKIHARDLTRGELKVENKLWFT
;
A
#
# COMPACT_ATOMS: atom_id res chain seq x y z
N ASP A 1 -20.60 2.17 -3.43
CA ASP A 1 -20.38 3.26 -4.40
C ASP A 1 -20.04 2.75 -5.81
N ARG A 2 -20.14 1.44 -6.09
CA ARG A 2 -19.61 0.83 -7.33
C ARG A 2 -20.23 1.41 -8.61
N ASP A 3 -21.48 1.84 -8.52
CA ASP A 3 -22.24 2.44 -9.63
C ASP A 3 -22.10 3.97 -9.69
N ALA A 4 -21.36 4.55 -8.74
CA ALA A 4 -20.96 5.95 -8.70
C ALA A 4 -22.10 6.98 -8.82
N GLU A 5 -23.35 6.63 -8.49
CA GLU A 5 -24.53 7.47 -8.78
C GLU A 5 -24.47 8.85 -8.10
N VAL A 6 -24.02 8.89 -6.84
CA VAL A 6 -24.04 10.10 -5.99
C VAL A 6 -22.67 10.52 -5.44
N VAL A 7 -21.59 9.85 -5.86
CA VAL A 7 -20.22 10.15 -5.45
C VAL A 7 -19.42 10.73 -6.62
N ASP A 8 -18.44 11.59 -6.35
CA ASP A 8 -17.60 12.18 -7.39
C ASP A 8 -16.41 11.28 -7.79
N ILE A 9 -15.98 10.41 -6.87
CA ILE A 9 -14.86 9.47 -7.05
C ILE A 9 -15.36 8.06 -6.76
N ILE A 10 -15.02 7.12 -7.63
CA ILE A 10 -15.24 5.69 -7.39
C ILE A 10 -14.15 5.19 -6.47
N SER A 11 -14.53 4.54 -5.37
CA SER A 11 -13.58 3.97 -4.44
C SER A 11 -13.86 2.50 -4.17
N THR A 12 -12.80 1.75 -3.94
CA THR A 12 -12.92 0.36 -3.50
C THR A 12 -11.80 0.04 -2.51
N MET A 13 -12.01 -1.01 -1.74
CA MET A 13 -11.00 -1.62 -0.89
C MET A 13 -10.57 -2.94 -1.50
N TYR A 14 -9.26 -3.22 -1.51
CA TYR A 14 -8.65 -4.52 -1.86
C TYR A 14 -9.08 -5.10 -3.23
N THR A 15 -9.35 -4.23 -4.21
CA THR A 15 -9.71 -4.67 -5.57
C THR A 15 -8.50 -5.29 -6.26
N ARG A 16 -8.66 -6.53 -6.74
CA ARG A 16 -7.57 -7.30 -7.37
C ARG A 16 -7.07 -6.64 -8.65
N VAL A 17 -5.77 -6.76 -8.93
CA VAL A 17 -5.10 -6.24 -10.15
C VAL A 17 -5.91 -6.49 -11.44
N PRO A 18 -6.42 -7.71 -11.75
CA PRO A 18 -7.17 -7.92 -12.99
C PRO A 18 -8.43 -7.05 -13.11
N LEU A 19 -9.12 -6.77 -12.00
CA LEU A 19 -10.31 -5.93 -11.97
C LEU A 19 -9.96 -4.44 -12.03
N MET A 20 -8.75 -4.07 -11.57
CA MET A 20 -8.22 -2.71 -11.77
C MET A 20 -7.87 -2.49 -13.24
N ASN A 21 -7.17 -3.43 -13.88
CA ASN A 21 -6.91 -3.36 -15.31
C ASN A 21 -8.21 -3.35 -16.13
N GLU A 22 -9.22 -4.17 -15.77
CA GLU A 22 -10.53 -4.16 -16.44
C GLU A 22 -11.21 -2.79 -16.36
N PHE A 23 -11.20 -2.14 -15.18
CA PHE A 23 -11.73 -0.79 -15.05
C PHE A 23 -10.96 0.22 -15.92
N GLY A 24 -9.65 0.05 -16.05
CA GLY A 24 -8.82 0.89 -16.90
C GLY A 24 -9.12 0.75 -18.40
N GLU A 25 -9.36 -0.48 -18.86
CA GLU A 25 -9.74 -0.77 -20.25
C GLU A 25 -11.19 -0.32 -20.58
N TYR A 26 -12.07 -0.29 -19.57
CA TYR A 26 -13.47 0.11 -19.69
C TYR A 26 -13.86 1.15 -18.63
N PRO A 27 -13.35 2.40 -18.74
CA PRO A 27 -13.44 3.38 -17.67
C PRO A 27 -14.84 3.94 -17.49
N HIS A 28 -15.20 4.20 -16.23
CA HIS A 28 -16.33 5.06 -15.89
C HIS A 28 -15.97 6.54 -16.13
N PRO A 29 -16.94 7.44 -16.40
CA PRO A 29 -16.69 8.89 -16.51
C PRO A 29 -16.10 9.57 -15.25
N LYS A 30 -16.06 8.87 -14.12
CA LYS A 30 -15.56 9.37 -12.83
C LYS A 30 -14.27 8.64 -12.49
N PRO A 31 -13.26 9.33 -11.92
CA PRO A 31 -12.00 8.69 -11.61
C PRO A 31 -12.17 7.66 -10.50
N ARG A 32 -11.21 6.74 -10.43
CA ARG A 32 -11.09 5.76 -9.36
C ARG A 32 -9.87 6.03 -8.49
N ILE A 33 -10.05 5.90 -7.18
CA ILE A 33 -8.98 5.87 -6.18
C ILE A 33 -9.22 4.66 -5.28
N ILE A 34 -8.19 3.88 -4.97
CA ILE A 34 -8.34 2.75 -4.05
C ILE A 34 -8.13 3.24 -2.61
N CYS A 35 -9.19 3.34 -1.81
CA CYS A 35 -9.07 3.86 -0.45
C CYS A 35 -8.32 2.94 0.50
N GLU A 36 -8.27 1.63 0.22
CA GLU A 36 -7.43 0.67 0.93
C GLU A 36 -6.92 -0.38 -0.03
N TYR A 37 -5.60 -0.60 -0.08
CA TYR A 37 -5.02 -1.73 -0.79
C TYR A 37 -3.78 -2.24 -0.06
N ALA A 38 -3.25 -3.38 -0.51
CA ALA A 38 -1.97 -3.90 -0.05
C ALA A 38 -1.86 -4.00 1.49
N HIS A 39 -2.75 -4.80 2.10
CA HIS A 39 -2.77 -5.02 3.56
C HIS A 39 -1.39 -5.42 4.09
N ALA A 40 -0.81 -4.60 4.97
CA ALA A 40 0.59 -4.66 5.37
C ALA A 40 0.88 -5.55 6.59
N MET A 41 -0.16 -6.14 7.18
CA MET A 41 -0.07 -7.03 8.36
C MET A 41 1.02 -8.10 8.26
N GLY A 42 1.92 -8.06 9.24
CA GLY A 42 3.01 -9.01 9.40
C GLY A 42 4.08 -8.86 8.32
N ASN A 43 4.29 -9.91 7.53
CA ASN A 43 5.29 -9.92 6.46
C ASN A 43 4.63 -9.69 5.11
N GLY A 44 4.65 -8.44 4.67
CA GLY A 44 4.04 -7.99 3.42
C GLY A 44 4.12 -6.47 3.29
N PRO A 45 3.32 -5.87 2.40
CA PRO A 45 2.48 -6.53 1.39
C PRO A 45 3.27 -6.93 0.13
N GLY A 46 2.77 -7.93 -0.60
CA GLY A 46 3.27 -8.32 -1.92
C GLY A 46 2.45 -7.76 -3.07
N GLY A 47 2.94 -7.87 -4.31
CA GLY A 47 2.19 -7.52 -5.52
C GLY A 47 2.10 -6.01 -5.82
N LEU A 48 2.90 -5.18 -5.14
CA LEU A 48 2.85 -3.73 -5.24
C LEU A 48 3.18 -3.21 -6.64
N THR A 49 4.13 -3.86 -7.33
CA THR A 49 4.58 -3.49 -8.69
C THR A 49 3.46 -3.65 -9.71
N GLU A 50 2.69 -4.73 -9.60
CA GLU A 50 1.57 -5.04 -10.50
C GLU A 50 0.48 -3.96 -10.42
N TYR A 51 0.12 -3.55 -9.21
CA TYR A 51 -0.80 -2.41 -9.01
C TYR A 51 -0.24 -1.12 -9.60
N GLN A 52 1.02 -0.80 -9.29
CA GLN A 52 1.63 0.45 -9.74
C GLN A 52 1.74 0.54 -11.26
N ASN A 53 1.94 -0.60 -11.94
CA ASN A 53 1.93 -0.67 -13.40
C ASN A 53 0.54 -0.38 -13.97
N ASP A 54 -0.53 -0.90 -13.37
CA ASP A 54 -1.91 -0.57 -13.78
C ASP A 54 -2.22 0.92 -13.58
N PHE A 55 -1.78 1.51 -12.47
CA PHE A 55 -1.98 2.95 -12.20
C PHE A 55 -1.24 3.83 -13.20
N TYR A 56 -0.05 3.42 -13.65
CA TYR A 56 0.66 4.15 -14.70
C TYR A 56 0.11 3.93 -16.10
N LYS A 57 -0.63 2.82 -16.31
CA LYS A 57 -1.21 2.48 -17.61
C LYS A 57 -2.53 3.22 -17.87
N HIS A 58 -3.29 3.51 -16.82
CA HIS A 58 -4.69 3.95 -16.93
C HIS A 58 -4.94 5.27 -16.20
N ASP A 59 -5.05 6.38 -16.95
CA ASP A 59 -5.24 7.73 -16.40
C ASP A 59 -6.50 7.89 -15.52
N CYS A 60 -7.52 7.04 -15.72
CA CYS A 60 -8.74 7.05 -14.93
C CYS A 60 -8.55 6.49 -13.50
N ILE A 61 -7.42 5.84 -13.21
CA ILE A 61 -7.07 5.33 -11.89
C ILE A 61 -6.01 6.24 -11.28
N GLN A 62 -6.41 7.05 -10.30
CA GLN A 62 -5.61 8.16 -9.79
C GLN A 62 -4.80 7.81 -8.53
N GLY A 63 -4.67 6.53 -8.21
CA GLY A 63 -3.81 6.04 -7.14
C GLY A 63 -4.55 5.28 -6.04
N HIS A 64 -3.96 5.30 -4.85
CA HIS A 64 -4.24 4.33 -3.79
C HIS A 64 -3.75 4.82 -2.42
N TYR A 65 -4.19 4.12 -1.37
CA TYR A 65 -3.68 4.25 -0.01
C TYR A 65 -3.43 2.86 0.59
N VAL A 66 -2.19 2.59 1.02
CA VAL A 66 -1.82 1.34 1.69
C VAL A 66 -2.56 1.23 3.03
N TRP A 67 -3.09 0.05 3.35
CA TRP A 67 -3.57 -0.28 4.69
C TRP A 67 -2.50 -1.07 5.47
N GLU A 68 -1.89 -0.53 6.50
CA GLU A 68 -1.92 0.87 6.93
C GLU A 68 -0.54 1.41 7.34
N TRP A 69 -0.49 2.60 7.94
CA TRP A 69 0.79 3.24 8.21
C TRP A 69 1.57 2.54 9.32
N CYS A 70 0.96 2.35 10.50
CA CYS A 70 1.66 1.98 11.74
C CYS A 70 0.94 0.86 12.48
N ASP A 71 1.70 -0.07 13.04
CA ASP A 71 1.18 -1.04 14.01
C ASP A 71 0.69 -0.34 15.27
N HIS A 72 -0.48 -0.73 15.78
CA HIS A 72 -1.11 -0.18 16.97
C HIS A 72 -0.87 -1.02 18.23
N GLY A 73 0.34 -1.54 18.40
CA GLY A 73 0.75 -2.24 19.62
C GLY A 73 0.96 -1.28 20.80
N ILE A 74 0.51 -1.68 21.99
CA ILE A 74 0.70 -0.93 23.23
C ILE A 74 2.00 -1.38 23.87
N GLN A 75 2.96 -0.47 23.99
CA GLN A 75 4.25 -0.75 24.63
C GLN A 75 4.06 -1.26 26.07
N ALA A 76 4.69 -2.39 26.38
CA ALA A 76 4.71 -3.03 27.68
C ALA A 76 6.14 -3.52 28.00
N GLN A 77 6.34 -4.03 29.22
CA GLN A 77 7.57 -4.69 29.66
C GLN A 77 7.24 -6.06 30.25
N ASP A 78 8.12 -7.04 30.05
CA ASP A 78 8.05 -8.34 30.74
C ASP A 78 8.71 -8.27 32.14
N ASP A 79 8.67 -9.37 32.90
CA ASP A 79 9.26 -9.48 34.25
C ASP A 79 10.79 -9.30 34.26
N HIS A 80 11.44 -9.38 33.09
CA HIS A 80 12.87 -9.18 32.90
C HIS A 80 13.20 -7.77 32.38
N GLY A 81 12.20 -6.91 32.17
CA GLY A 81 12.36 -5.55 31.66
C GLY A 81 12.50 -5.45 30.13
N ASN A 82 12.27 -6.53 29.38
CA ASN A 82 12.29 -6.48 27.92
C ASN A 82 11.03 -5.78 27.40
N VAL A 83 11.21 -4.84 26.46
CA VAL A 83 10.10 -4.14 25.81
C VAL A 83 9.41 -5.09 24.84
N TRP A 84 8.07 -5.10 24.87
CA TRP A 84 7.24 -5.78 23.90
C TRP A 84 5.97 -4.98 23.63
N TYR A 85 5.24 -5.30 22.56
CA TYR A 85 4.03 -4.60 22.15
C TYR A 85 2.83 -5.52 22.29
N LYS A 86 1.94 -5.17 23.22
CA LYS A 86 0.67 -5.87 23.49
C LYS A 86 -0.40 -5.50 22.47
N PHE A 87 -1.27 -6.44 22.17
CA PHE A 87 -2.45 -6.26 21.32
C PHE A 87 -3.68 -6.97 21.93
N GLY A 88 -4.76 -7.11 21.16
CA GLY A 88 -6.02 -7.67 21.65
C GLY A 88 -5.85 -9.02 22.34
N GLY A 89 -6.39 -9.16 23.55
CA GLY A 89 -6.28 -10.36 24.38
C GLY A 89 -5.16 -10.32 25.42
N ASP A 90 -4.11 -9.52 25.25
CA ASP A 90 -2.98 -9.44 26.20
C ASP A 90 -3.33 -8.73 27.53
N TYR A 91 -4.53 -8.16 27.62
CA TYR A 91 -5.10 -7.56 28.83
C TYR A 91 -6.29 -8.35 29.39
N GLY A 92 -6.55 -9.56 28.86
CA GLY A 92 -7.68 -10.39 29.28
C GLY A 92 -9.04 -9.88 28.81
N ASP A 93 -9.06 -8.97 27.84
CA ASP A 93 -10.24 -8.41 27.20
C ASP A 93 -10.97 -9.44 26.32
N TYR A 94 -12.31 -9.43 26.39
CA TYR A 94 -13.19 -10.26 25.58
C TYR A 94 -14.51 -9.53 25.27
N PRO A 95 -14.97 -9.49 24.00
CA PRO A 95 -14.33 -10.06 22.82
C PRO A 95 -13.09 -9.26 22.37
N ASN A 96 -12.21 -9.89 21.59
CA ASN A 96 -11.06 -9.23 20.95
C ASN A 96 -10.77 -9.82 19.56
N ASN A 97 -9.96 -9.10 18.77
CA ASN A 97 -9.57 -9.47 17.40
C ASN A 97 -8.05 -9.74 17.29
N TYR A 98 -7.40 -10.12 18.40
CA TYR A 98 -5.98 -10.45 18.46
C TYR A 98 -5.08 -9.38 17.81
N ASN A 99 -4.15 -9.79 16.95
CA ASN A 99 -3.14 -8.93 16.33
C ASN A 99 -3.62 -8.23 15.06
N PHE A 100 -4.93 -8.18 14.78
CA PHE A 100 -5.46 -7.51 13.58
C PHE A 100 -5.24 -5.98 13.60
N CYS A 101 -4.78 -5.42 14.72
CA CYS A 101 -4.33 -4.02 14.84
C CYS A 101 -2.82 -3.85 14.61
N LEU A 102 -2.09 -4.91 14.27
CA LEU A 102 -0.67 -4.90 13.92
C LEU A 102 -0.52 -5.09 12.39
N ASP A 103 -1.01 -4.11 11.66
CA ASP A 103 -1.20 -4.09 10.21
C ASP A 103 -0.49 -2.93 9.49
N GLY A 104 0.59 -2.41 10.09
CA GLY A 104 1.35 -1.27 9.60
C GLY A 104 2.52 -1.59 8.67
N LEU A 105 2.86 -0.62 7.81
CA LEU A 105 4.15 -0.56 7.09
C LEU A 105 5.33 -0.26 8.03
N ILE A 106 5.07 0.35 9.19
CA ILE A 106 6.04 0.58 10.27
C ILE A 106 5.55 -0.07 11.55
N TYR A 107 6.50 -0.53 12.37
CA TYR A 107 6.21 -1.11 13.67
C TYR A 107 5.80 -0.03 14.68
N SER A 108 5.27 -0.43 15.84
CA SER A 108 4.76 0.49 16.87
C SER A 108 5.82 1.45 17.44
N ASP A 109 7.10 1.05 17.38
CA ASP A 109 8.26 1.88 17.72
C ASP A 109 8.68 2.87 16.62
N GLN A 110 7.88 2.98 15.55
CA GLN A 110 8.14 3.74 14.33
C GLN A 110 9.28 3.19 13.45
N THR A 111 9.81 2.01 13.75
CA THR A 111 10.82 1.36 12.91
C THR A 111 10.20 0.96 11.56
N PRO A 112 10.78 1.39 10.42
CA PRO A 112 10.33 0.98 9.10
C PRO A 112 10.38 -0.54 8.88
N GLY A 113 9.24 -1.13 8.53
CA GLY A 113 9.16 -2.52 8.09
C GLY A 113 9.78 -2.74 6.70
N PRO A 114 10.03 -3.99 6.31
CA PRO A 114 10.52 -4.32 4.97
C PRO A 114 9.53 -3.91 3.87
N GLY A 115 8.22 -3.98 4.12
CA GLY A 115 7.17 -3.55 3.19
C GLY A 115 7.28 -2.07 2.80
N LEU A 116 7.67 -1.19 3.74
CA LEU A 116 7.86 0.24 3.45
C LEU A 116 9.03 0.48 2.48
N LYS A 117 10.10 -0.32 2.58
CA LYS A 117 11.25 -0.23 1.67
C LYS A 117 10.86 -0.62 0.25
N GLU A 118 10.07 -1.69 0.10
CA GLU A 118 9.55 -2.12 -1.19
C GLU A 118 8.61 -1.07 -1.78
N TYR A 119 7.65 -0.61 -0.98
CA TYR A 119 6.69 0.42 -1.38
C TYR A 119 7.39 1.70 -1.88
N LYS A 120 8.40 2.18 -1.14
CA LYS A 120 9.22 3.33 -1.53
C LYS A 120 9.83 3.16 -2.93
N GLN A 121 10.34 1.98 -3.26
CA GLN A 121 10.94 1.72 -4.56
C GLN A 121 9.89 1.64 -5.67
N VAL A 122 8.77 0.98 -5.40
CA VAL A 122 7.65 0.83 -6.35
C VAL A 122 7.10 2.20 -6.76
N ILE A 123 6.88 3.11 -5.81
CA ILE A 123 6.33 4.45 -6.08
C ILE A 123 7.38 5.49 -6.50
N ALA A 124 8.67 5.13 -6.57
CA ALA A 124 9.73 6.08 -6.88
C ALA A 124 9.41 6.85 -8.19
N PRO A 125 9.41 8.19 -8.20
CA PRO A 125 8.91 8.97 -9.33
C PRO A 125 9.93 9.10 -10.47
N VAL A 126 11.20 8.80 -10.21
CA VAL A 126 12.22 8.69 -11.27
C VAL A 126 12.39 7.22 -11.60
N LYS A 127 12.01 6.83 -12.82
CA LYS A 127 12.18 5.47 -13.33
C LYS A 127 13.42 5.38 -14.22
N ILE A 128 14.21 4.32 -14.02
CA ILE A 128 15.40 4.04 -14.82
C ILE A 128 15.17 2.70 -15.49
N HIS A 129 15.28 2.68 -16.81
CA HIS A 129 15.12 1.49 -17.64
C HIS A 129 16.40 1.23 -18.43
N ALA A 130 16.79 -0.03 -18.56
CA ALA A 130 17.83 -0.42 -19.49
C ALA A 130 17.38 -0.17 -20.93
N ARG A 131 18.18 0.55 -21.72
CA ARG A 131 17.97 0.69 -23.16
C ARG A 131 18.95 -0.19 -23.94
N ASP A 132 20.24 -0.05 -23.64
CA ASP A 132 21.31 -0.93 -24.12
C ASP A 132 22.45 -0.95 -23.09
N LEU A 133 22.48 -1.98 -22.25
CA LEU A 133 23.50 -2.11 -21.20
C LEU A 133 24.90 -2.38 -21.74
N THR A 134 25.02 -2.91 -22.96
CA THR A 134 26.34 -3.17 -23.58
C THR A 134 27.04 -1.87 -23.97
N ARG A 135 26.24 -0.85 -24.28
CA ARG A 135 26.69 0.51 -24.59
C ARG A 135 26.59 1.45 -23.38
N GLY A 136 26.13 0.96 -22.23
CA GLY A 136 25.88 1.78 -21.03
C GLY A 136 24.70 2.75 -21.18
N GLU A 137 23.76 2.49 -22.08
CA GLU A 137 22.62 3.36 -22.36
C GLU A 137 21.41 3.02 -21.46
N LEU A 138 20.94 4.03 -20.73
CA LEU A 138 19.75 3.97 -19.87
C LEU A 138 18.69 4.98 -20.35
N LYS A 139 17.41 4.64 -20.18
CA LYS A 139 16.29 5.58 -20.30
C LYS A 139 15.90 6.04 -18.89
N VAL A 140 15.89 7.35 -18.68
CA VAL A 140 15.37 7.98 -17.45
C VAL A 140 14.01 8.58 -17.75
N GLU A 141 13.04 8.33 -16.87
CA GLU A 141 11.67 8.83 -16.98
C GLU A 141 11.27 9.53 -15.69
N ASN A 142 10.82 10.79 -15.81
CA ASN A 142 10.34 11.60 -14.71
C ASN A 142 8.81 11.51 -14.63
N LYS A 143 8.28 11.02 -13.49
CA LYS A 143 6.85 10.92 -13.18
C LYS A 143 6.37 12.01 -12.21
N LEU A 144 7.19 12.99 -11.87
CA LEU A 144 6.77 14.15 -11.06
C LEU A 144 5.83 15.06 -11.87
N TRP A 145 4.88 15.72 -11.20
CA TRP A 145 3.93 16.62 -11.87
C TRP A 145 4.48 18.03 -12.13
N PHE A 146 5.36 18.55 -11.26
CA PHE A 146 5.76 19.97 -11.27
C PHE A 146 7.27 20.20 -11.12
N THR A 147 8.09 19.18 -11.38
CA THR A 147 9.55 19.22 -11.21
C THR A 147 10.26 18.68 -12.44
#